data_AF-A0A852M6H9-F1
#
_entry.id   AF-A0A852M6H9-F1
#
_cell.length_a   1.000
_cell.length_b   1.000
_cell.length_c   1.000
_cell.angle_alpha   90.00
_cell.angle_beta   90.00
_cell.angle_gamma   90.00
#
_symmetry.space_group_name_H-M   'P 1'
#
loop_
_entity.id
_entity.type
_entity.pdbx_description
1 polymer ?
#
loop_
_entity_poly.entity_id
_entity_poly.type
_entity_poly.pdbx_seq_one_letter_code
_entity_poly.pdbx_strand_id
1 'polypeptide(L)'
;VEDLVSADTCVCRTDEGHLVEGLEESMLETVIPRGEGDRVMVVLGEHAGRVGRILEREPERSRVLVQLEREAGRVVQLDYDAVCHYVGGHEDD
;
A
#
# COMPACT_ATOMS: atom_id res chain seq x y z
N VAL A 1 3.52 8.21 -2.16
CA VAL A 1 3.63 8.67 -3.57
C VAL A 1 2.55 9.68 -3.82
N GLU A 2 2.90 10.84 -4.38
CA GLU A 2 1.94 11.91 -4.71
C GLU A 2 1.46 11.77 -6.16
N ASP A 3 2.38 11.53 -7.11
CA ASP A 3 2.06 11.40 -8.53
C ASP A 3 3.06 10.49 -9.27
N LEU A 4 2.65 9.90 -10.40
CA LEU A 4 3.49 9.05 -11.26
C LEU A 4 3.85 9.82 -12.54
N VAL A 5 5.15 10.02 -12.77
CA VAL A 5 5.66 10.76 -13.95
C VAL A 5 5.86 9.80 -15.13
N SER A 6 6.24 8.56 -14.84
CA SER A 6 6.45 7.46 -15.80
C SER A 6 6.22 6.12 -15.08
N ALA A 7 6.41 5.01 -15.78
CA ALA A 7 6.15 3.68 -15.21
C ALA A 7 7.04 3.37 -13.98
N ASP A 8 8.25 3.90 -13.96
CA ASP A 8 9.29 3.62 -12.96
C ASP A 8 9.75 4.86 -12.17
N THR A 9 9.14 6.03 -12.42
CA THR A 9 9.56 7.30 -11.81
C THR A 9 8.37 8.05 -11.24
N CYS A 10 8.49 8.55 -10.01
CA CYS A 10 7.40 9.24 -9.32
C CYS A 10 7.83 10.55 -8.63
N VAL A 11 6.82 11.27 -8.17
CA VAL A 11 6.95 12.38 -7.23
C VAL A 11 6.47 11.92 -5.85
N CYS A 12 7.30 12.13 -4.83
CA CYS A 12 6.94 11.84 -3.45
C CYS A 12 6.92 13.11 -2.61
N ARG A 13 6.01 13.14 -1.63
CA ARG A 13 6.02 14.10 -0.54
C ARG A 13 6.58 13.42 0.70
N THR A 14 7.59 14.00 1.33
CA THR A 14 8.09 13.52 2.63
C THR A 14 7.11 13.88 3.75
N ASP A 15 7.21 13.24 4.92
CA ASP A 15 6.41 13.60 6.11
C ASP A 15 6.60 15.07 6.53
N GLU A 16 7.78 15.66 6.25
CA GLU A 16 8.06 17.08 6.48
C GLU A 16 7.44 18.01 5.43
N GLY A 17 6.77 17.45 4.41
CA GLY A 17 6.05 18.18 3.37
C GLY A 17 6.89 18.53 2.14
N HIS A 18 8.15 18.11 2.06
CA HIS A 18 9.02 18.37 0.92
C HIS A 18 8.64 17.51 -0.28
N LEU A 19 8.53 18.13 -1.46
CA LEU A 19 8.32 17.43 -2.71
C LEU A 19 9.66 16.99 -3.30
N VAL A 20 9.79 15.72 -3.65
CA VAL A 20 10.98 15.12 -4.26
C VAL A 20 10.55 14.48 -5.57
N GLU A 21 11.11 14.98 -6.66
CA GLU A 21 10.80 14.57 -8.03
C GLU A 21 11.92 13.67 -8.60
N GLY A 22 11.60 12.87 -9.62
CA GLY A 22 12.58 12.05 -10.32
C GLY A 22 13.07 10.85 -9.50
N LEU A 23 12.29 10.40 -8.52
CA LEU A 23 12.62 9.21 -7.74
C LEU A 23 12.32 7.98 -8.58
N GLU A 24 13.33 7.15 -8.79
CA GLU A 24 13.16 5.83 -9.39
C GLU A 24 12.50 4.88 -8.38
N GLU A 25 11.64 3.98 -8.86
CA GLU A 25 10.97 2.96 -8.04
C GLU A 25 11.97 2.17 -7.18
N SER A 26 13.16 1.89 -7.73
CA SER A 26 14.24 1.18 -7.03
C SER A 26 14.81 1.90 -5.80
N MET A 27 14.50 3.19 -5.63
CA MET A 27 14.90 3.98 -4.46
C MET A 27 13.84 3.96 -3.34
N LEU A 28 12.70 3.32 -3.57
CA LEU A 28 11.56 3.31 -2.66
C LEU A 28 11.38 1.93 -2.01
N GLU A 29 10.79 1.95 -0.82
CA GLU A 29 10.41 0.77 -0.05
C GLU A 29 8.95 0.91 0.36
N THR A 30 8.21 -0.20 0.33
CA THR A 30 6.83 -0.20 0.82
C THR A 30 6.79 -0.13 2.34
N VAL A 31 5.84 0.64 2.88
CA VAL A 31 5.60 0.71 4.33
C VAL A 31 4.37 -0.11 4.67
N ILE A 32 4.54 -1.10 5.55
CA ILE A 32 3.43 -1.84 6.14
C ILE A 32 2.99 -1.12 7.42
N PRO A 33 1.75 -0.61 7.47
CA PRO A 33 1.28 0.12 8.63
C PRO A 33 1.16 -0.84 9.83
N ARG A 34 1.42 -0.33 11.03
CA ARG A 34 1.46 -1.12 12.28
C ARG A 34 0.25 -0.89 13.19
N GLY A 35 -0.55 0.14 12.94
CA GLY A 35 -1.74 0.44 13.71
C GLY A 35 -2.85 -0.59 13.50
N GLU A 36 -3.77 -0.63 14.45
CA GLU A 36 -4.99 -1.43 14.38
C GLU A 36 -5.99 -0.74 13.45
N GLY A 37 -6.53 -1.47 12.47
CA GLY A 37 -7.50 -0.94 11.52
C GLY A 37 -6.90 -0.12 10.37
N ASP A 38 -5.57 0.00 10.27
CA ASP A 38 -4.90 0.64 9.14
C ASP A 38 -5.25 -0.07 7.83
N ARG A 39 -5.47 0.74 6.79
CA ARG A 39 -5.81 0.28 5.45
C ARG A 39 -4.54 0.09 4.63
N VAL A 40 -4.56 -0.91 3.76
CA VAL A 40 -3.48 -1.15 2.79
C VAL A 40 -4.05 -1.24 1.39
N MET A 41 -3.27 -0.80 0.42
CA MET A 41 -3.53 -1.04 -1.00
C MET A 41 -2.64 -2.18 -1.46
N VAL A 42 -3.20 -3.11 -2.24
CA VAL A 42 -2.42 -4.11 -2.96
C VAL A 42 -1.81 -3.44 -4.18
N VAL A 43 -0.49 -3.53 -4.33
CA VAL A 43 0.26 -2.89 -5.43
C VAL A 43 0.78 -3.89 -6.45
N LEU A 44 0.79 -5.20 -6.14
CA LEU A 44 1.26 -6.26 -7.03
C LEU A 44 0.27 -7.44 -7.11
N GLY A 45 0.29 -8.17 -8.23
CA GLY A 45 -0.47 -9.42 -8.41
C GLY A 45 -1.95 -9.26 -8.79
N GLU A 46 -2.73 -10.33 -8.63
CA GLU A 46 -4.14 -10.42 -9.07
C GLU A 46 -5.05 -9.35 -8.44
N HIS A 47 -4.73 -8.92 -7.23
CA HIS A 47 -5.54 -8.00 -6.45
C HIS A 47 -5.04 -6.54 -6.52
N ALA A 48 -4.09 -6.23 -7.40
CA ALA A 48 -3.50 -4.89 -7.52
C ALA A 48 -4.58 -3.80 -7.70
N GLY A 49 -4.38 -2.66 -7.02
CA GLY A 49 -5.30 -1.53 -6.95
C GLY A 49 -6.42 -1.66 -5.93
N ARG A 50 -6.58 -2.82 -5.28
CA ARG A 50 -7.64 -3.03 -4.27
C ARG A 50 -7.18 -2.56 -2.89
N VAL A 51 -8.12 -1.98 -2.14
CA VAL A 51 -7.91 -1.54 -0.76
C VAL A 51 -8.52 -2.57 0.20
N GLY A 52 -7.84 -2.79 1.32
CA GLY A 52 -8.25 -3.70 2.36
C GLY A 52 -7.73 -3.30 3.73
N ARG A 53 -8.10 -4.09 4.75
CA ARG A 53 -7.65 -3.91 6.14
C ARG A 53 -6.80 -5.08 6.57
N ILE A 54 -5.75 -4.80 7.32
CA ILE A 54 -4.90 -5.85 7.89
C ILE A 54 -5.68 -6.56 9.02
N LEU A 55 -5.81 -7.87 8.90
CA LEU A 55 -6.34 -8.73 9.96
C LEU A 55 -5.23 -9.33 10.82
N GLU A 56 -4.15 -9.80 10.17
CA GLU A 56 -3.03 -10.46 10.84
C GLU A 56 -1.72 -10.14 10.11
N ARG A 57 -0.61 -10.12 10.86
CA ARG A 57 0.75 -9.91 10.36
C ARG A 57 1.62 -11.09 10.74
N GLU A 58 2.35 -11.64 9.78
CA GLU A 58 3.32 -12.72 9.95
C GLU A 58 4.72 -12.21 9.57
N PRO A 59 5.37 -11.39 10.43
CA PRO A 59 6.65 -10.77 10.10
C PRO A 59 7.77 -11.79 9.87
N GLU A 60 7.72 -12.94 10.55
CA GLU A 60 8.69 -14.04 10.36
C GLU A 60 8.65 -14.63 8.95
N ARG A 61 7.53 -14.46 8.25
CA ARG A 61 7.31 -14.94 6.87
C ARG A 61 7.18 -13.81 5.86
N SER A 62 7.30 -12.55 6.30
CA SER A 62 7.06 -11.35 5.49
C SER A 62 5.68 -11.35 4.81
N ARG A 63 4.64 -11.78 5.54
CA ARG A 63 3.27 -11.89 5.02
C ARG A 63 2.25 -11.13 5.85
N VAL A 64 1.16 -10.76 5.19
CA VAL A 64 0.00 -10.10 5.79
C VAL A 64 -1.28 -10.78 5.35
N LEU A 65 -2.23 -10.88 6.27
CA LEU A 65 -3.60 -11.28 5.97
C LEU A 65 -4.46 -10.02 5.83
N VAL A 66 -5.05 -9.83 4.66
CA VAL A 66 -5.82 -8.62 4.31
C VAL A 66 -7.26 -8.98 3.97
N GLN A 67 -8.20 -8.27 4.58
CA GLN A 67 -9.61 -8.29 4.20
C GLN A 67 -9.89 -7.20 3.17
N LEU A 68 -10.24 -7.58 1.94
CA LEU A 68 -10.51 -6.66 0.84
C LEU A 68 -11.90 -6.02 0.98
N GLU A 69 -11.97 -4.70 0.87
CA GLU A 69 -13.22 -3.94 1.15
C GLU A 69 -14.27 -4.14 0.05
N ARG A 70 -13.87 -4.22 -1.23
CA ARG A 70 -14.79 -4.26 -2.38
C ARG A 70 -15.13 -5.68 -2.90
N GLU A 71 -14.72 -6.73 -2.20
CA GLU A 71 -14.93 -8.14 -2.59
C GLU A 71 -15.68 -8.94 -1.54
N ALA A 72 -16.79 -8.38 -1.05
CA ALA A 72 -17.60 -9.02 0.00
C ALA A 72 -16.78 -9.44 1.23
N GLY A 73 -15.72 -8.68 1.56
CA GLY A 73 -14.84 -9.00 2.67
C GLY A 73 -13.94 -10.23 2.45
N ARG A 74 -13.64 -10.58 1.19
CA ARG A 74 -12.68 -11.65 0.85
C ARG A 74 -11.36 -11.43 1.58
N VAL A 75 -10.85 -12.50 2.20
CA VAL A 75 -9.58 -12.48 2.91
C VAL A 75 -8.51 -13.12 2.03
N VAL A 76 -7.37 -12.44 1.89
CA VAL A 76 -6.23 -12.88 1.07
C VAL A 76 -4.94 -12.77 1.89
N GLN A 77 -4.03 -13.72 1.70
CA GLN A 77 -2.68 -13.65 2.25
C GLN A 77 -1.75 -13.10 1.17
N LEU A 78 -0.98 -12.06 1.50
CA LEU A 78 -0.10 -11.35 0.57
C LEU A 78 1.29 -11.20 1.17
N ASP A 79 2.31 -11.14 0.33
CA ASP A 79 3.66 -10.75 0.75
C ASP A 79 3.69 -9.24 1.07
N TYR A 80 4.57 -8.81 1.98
CA TYR A 80 4.70 -7.40 2.35
C TYR A 80 5.04 -6.51 1.14
N ASP A 81 5.91 -6.96 0.23
CA ASP A 81 6.22 -6.22 -1.00
C ASP A 81 5.00 -5.98 -1.91
N ALA A 82 3.92 -6.77 -1.75
CA ALA A 82 2.73 -6.65 -2.56
C ALA A 82 1.71 -5.64 -2.00
N VAL A 83 1.98 -5.03 -0.85
CA VAL A 83 1.05 -4.10 -0.18
C VAL A 83 1.76 -2.85 0.34
N CYS A 84 1.04 -1.74 0.41
CA CYS A 84 1.54 -0.52 1.04
C CYS A 84 0.44 0.16 1.86
N HIS A 85 0.84 1.00 2.83
CA HIS A 85 -0.11 1.81 3.59
C HIS A 85 -0.96 2.68 2.67
N TYR A 86 -2.28 2.56 2.78
CA TYR A 86 -3.23 3.39 2.06
C TYR A 86 -3.68 4.58 2.91
N VAL A 87 -3.15 5.76 2.58
CA VAL A 87 -3.47 7.04 3.24
C VAL A 87 -4.53 7.87 2.49
N GLY A 88 -5.11 7.32 1.41
CA GLY A 88 -6.15 7.98 0.63
C GLY A 88 -7.50 8.08 1.36
N GLY A 89 -8.38 8.95 0.86
CA GLY A 89 -9.71 9.17 1.43
C GLY A 89 -10.57 7.89 1.50
N HIS A 90 -11.57 7.88 2.37
CA HIS A 90 -12.74 7.04 2.12
C HIS A 90 -13.37 7.53 0.81
N GLU A 91 -13.74 6.64 -0.11
CA GLU A 91 -14.71 6.98 -1.17
C GLU A 91 -16.08 7.19 -0.48
N ASP A 92 -16.23 8.29 0.24
CA ASP A 92 -17.50 8.92 0.60
C ASP A 92 -17.31 10.39 0.18
N ASP A 93 -17.61 10.64 -1.11
CA ASP A 93 -17.89 11.97 -1.67
C ASP A 93 -19.33 12.35 -1.32
#